data_AF-A0A2G3AHK7-F1
#
_entry.id   AF-A0A2G3AHK7-F1
#
_cell.length_a   1.000
_cell.length_b   1.000
_cell.length_c   1.000
_cell.angle_alpha   90.00
_cell.angle_beta   90.00
_cell.angle_gamma   90.00
#
_symmetry.space_group_name_H-M   'P 1'
#
loop_
_entity.id
_entity.type
_entity.pdbx_description
1 polymer ?
#
loop_
_entity_poly.entity_id
_entity_poly.type
_entity_poly.pdbx_seq_one_letter_code
_entity_poly.pdbx_strand_id
1 'polypeptide(L)'
;MQENYNVNNIYEWNTDDCSEYNIMSKLQQMKMVAIAYRTAHNCLDQLITHVLIARFTGQLKGWWDSHHLSEKDKKNIFQSVRVDSLGESILKDG
;
A
#
# COMPACT_ATOMS: atom_id res chain seq x y z
N MET A 1 22.26 5.99 -1.24
CA MET A 1 22.02 5.10 -2.40
C MET A 1 20.59 5.37 -2.84
N GLN A 2 20.43 5.95 -4.03
CA GLN A 2 19.13 6.24 -4.60
C GLN A 2 18.73 5.01 -5.41
N GLU A 3 18.00 4.10 -4.78
CA GLU A 3 17.38 2.95 -5.43
C GLU A 3 16.32 3.49 -6.39
N ASN A 4 16.64 3.57 -7.68
CA ASN A 4 15.68 3.88 -8.73
C ASN A 4 14.69 2.71 -8.82
N TYR A 5 13.65 2.76 -8.00
CA TYR A 5 12.55 1.79 -8.04
C TYR A 5 11.82 1.95 -9.36
N ASN A 6 12.14 1.07 -10.31
CA ASN A 6 11.61 1.13 -11.67
C ASN A 6 10.11 0.79 -11.65
N VAL A 7 9.27 1.74 -12.10
CA VAL A 7 7.81 1.59 -12.24
C VAL A 7 7.43 0.43 -13.18
N ASN A 8 8.35 -0.01 -14.04
CA ASN A 8 8.15 -1.11 -14.98
C ASN A 8 8.40 -2.51 -14.40
N ASN A 9 8.91 -2.62 -13.16
CA ASN A 9 9.02 -3.93 -12.51
C ASN A 9 7.69 -4.30 -11.83
N ILE A 10 7.19 -5.49 -12.11
CA ILE A 10 6.01 -6.04 -11.43
C ILE A 10 6.49 -6.60 -10.09
N TYR A 11 6.22 -5.85 -9.02
CA TYR A 11 6.49 -6.29 -7.65
C TYR A 11 5.27 -7.01 -7.10
N GLU A 12 5.45 -8.23 -6.61
CA GLU A 12 4.40 -8.99 -5.94
C GLU A 12 4.64 -9.03 -4.43
N TRP A 13 3.56 -8.93 -3.66
CA TRP A 13 3.61 -8.86 -2.21
C TRP A 13 3.04 -10.14 -1.58
N ASN A 14 3.95 -11.04 -1.20
CA ASN A 14 3.64 -12.25 -0.44
C ASN A 14 4.37 -12.26 0.92
N THR A 15 3.77 -12.79 1.98
CA THR A 15 4.44 -13.03 3.29
C THR A 15 4.66 -14.49 3.61
N ASP A 16 4.23 -15.43 2.77
CA ASP A 16 4.22 -16.87 3.09
C ASP A 16 5.58 -17.42 3.58
N ASP A 17 6.68 -16.97 2.96
CA ASP A 17 8.05 -17.41 3.31
C ASP A 17 8.86 -16.33 4.07
N CYS A 18 8.22 -15.33 4.66
CA CYS A 18 8.90 -14.21 5.30
C CYS A 18 9.02 -14.39 6.82
N SER A 19 10.26 -14.38 7.34
CA SER A 19 10.52 -14.14 8.76
C SER A 19 10.11 -12.71 9.14
N GLU A 20 9.94 -12.40 10.43
CA GLU A 20 9.54 -11.06 10.91
C GLU A 20 10.43 -9.93 10.37
N TYR A 21 11.74 -10.17 10.25
CA TYR A 21 12.68 -9.22 9.65
C TYR A 21 12.38 -8.95 8.17
N ASN A 22 12.01 -10.00 7.43
CA ASN A 22 11.67 -9.90 6.01
C ASN A 22 10.33 -9.17 5.80
N ILE A 23 9.41 -9.27 6.77
CA ILE A 23 8.13 -8.53 6.75
C ILE A 23 8.39 -7.01 6.83
N MET A 24 9.26 -6.57 7.74
CA MET A 24 9.60 -5.15 7.88
C MET A 24 10.25 -4.59 6.59
N SER A 25 11.17 -5.35 6.00
CA SER A 25 11.79 -4.98 4.72
C SER A 25 10.77 -4.87 3.59
N LYS A 26 9.81 -5.81 3.50
CA LYS A 26 8.71 -5.74 2.52
C LYS A 26 7.81 -4.53 2.72
N LEU A 27 7.46 -4.20 3.96
CA LEU A 27 6.70 -2.98 4.27
C LEU A 27 7.45 -1.71 3.85
N GLN A 28 8.77 -1.67 4.05
CA GLN A 28 9.59 -0.55 3.58
C GLN A 28 9.61 -0.47 2.05
N GLN A 29 9.71 -1.59 1.34
CA GLN A 29 9.63 -1.62 -0.12
C GLN A 29 8.26 -1.15 -0.64
N MET A 30 7.16 -1.61 -0.03
CA MET A 30 5.80 -1.12 -0.36
C MET A 30 5.69 0.40 -0.18
N LYS A 31 6.26 0.94 0.90
CA LYS A 31 6.31 2.40 1.13
C LYS A 31 7.12 3.12 0.07
N MET A 32 8.27 2.59 -0.34
CA MET A 32 9.09 3.19 -1.41
C MET A 32 8.33 3.19 -2.76
N VAL A 33 7.65 2.10 -3.09
CA VAL A 33 6.78 2.02 -4.28
C VAL A 33 5.68 3.09 -4.22
N ALA A 34 4.99 3.21 -3.08
CA ALA A 34 3.95 4.21 -2.89
C ALA A 34 4.48 5.65 -3.06
N ILE A 35 5.63 5.95 -2.46
CA ILE A 35 6.28 7.26 -2.59
C ILE A 35 6.69 7.52 -4.04
N ALA A 36 7.24 6.54 -4.75
CA ALA A 36 7.62 6.67 -6.14
C ALA A 36 6.42 6.99 -7.03
N TYR A 37 5.29 6.29 -6.87
CA TYR A 37 4.05 6.62 -7.59
C TYR A 37 3.52 8.01 -7.27
N ARG A 38 3.59 8.44 -6.00
CA ARG A 38 3.17 9.78 -5.60
C ARG A 38 4.07 10.86 -6.21
N THR A 39 5.39 10.68 -6.17
CA THR A 39 6.36 11.66 -6.66
C THR A 39 6.44 11.71 -8.18
N ALA A 40 6.29 10.58 -8.88
CA ALA A 40 6.40 10.51 -10.34
C ALA A 40 5.14 11.01 -11.07
N HIS A 41 3.95 10.82 -10.48
CA HIS A 41 2.70 11.03 -11.19
C HIS A 41 1.69 11.91 -10.43
N ASN A 42 2.04 12.46 -9.26
CA ASN A 42 1.07 13.10 -8.34
C ASN A 42 -0.19 12.24 -8.15
N CYS A 43 -0.03 10.92 -8.14
CA CYS A 43 -1.16 10.00 -8.03
C CYS A 43 -1.88 10.18 -6.69
N LEU A 44 -3.21 10.13 -6.74
CA LEU A 44 -4.05 10.10 -5.54
C LEU A 44 -3.71 8.87 -4.69
N ASP A 45 -3.72 9.03 -3.38
CA ASP A 45 -3.45 7.95 -2.41
C ASP A 45 -4.35 6.73 -2.64
N GLN A 46 -5.58 6.94 -3.08
CA GLN A 46 -6.51 5.87 -3.47
C GLN A 46 -5.98 5.03 -4.63
N LEU A 47 -5.48 5.65 -5.70
CA LEU A 47 -4.95 4.94 -6.86
C LEU A 47 -3.70 4.12 -6.49
N ILE A 48 -2.83 4.69 -5.66
CA ILE A 48 -1.64 4.01 -5.14
C ILE A 48 -2.05 2.78 -4.31
N THR A 49 -3.10 2.92 -3.49
CA THR A 49 -3.65 1.84 -2.67
C THR A 49 -4.21 0.71 -3.54
N HIS A 50 -4.97 1.04 -4.59
CA HIS A 50 -5.45 0.06 -5.57
C HIS A 50 -4.30 -0.69 -6.24
N VAL A 51 -3.25 0.02 -6.64
CA VAL A 51 -2.06 -0.56 -7.29
C VAL A 51 -1.29 -1.49 -6.34
N LEU A 52 -1.22 -1.17 -5.05
CA LEU A 52 -0.59 -2.03 -4.04
C LEU A 52 -1.41 -3.30 -3.78
N ILE A 53 -2.73 -3.16 -3.61
CA ILE A 53 -3.64 -4.30 -3.34
C ILE A 53 -3.68 -5.25 -4.53
N ALA A 54 -3.70 -4.73 -5.76
CA ALA A 54 -3.68 -5.55 -6.98
C ALA A 54 -2.45 -6.47 -7.08
N ARG A 55 -1.38 -6.16 -6.32
CA ARG A 55 -0.12 -6.91 -6.27
C ARG A 55 -0.04 -7.86 -5.07
N PHE A 56 -1.07 -7.94 -4.24
CA PHE A 56 -1.10 -8.91 -3.14
C PHE A 56 -1.21 -10.33 -3.69
N THR A 57 -0.39 -11.23 -3.16
CA THR A 57 -0.36 -12.66 -3.48
C THR A 57 -0.25 -13.48 -2.17
N GLY A 58 -0.42 -14.80 -2.25
CA GLY A 58 -0.30 -15.69 -1.08
C GLY A 58 -1.22 -15.32 0.09
N GLN A 59 -0.71 -15.39 1.32
CA GLN A 59 -1.45 -15.01 2.54
C GLN A 59 -1.97 -13.56 2.54
N LEU A 60 -1.28 -12.61 1.90
CA LEU A 60 -1.80 -11.23 1.83
C LEU A 60 -3.06 -11.16 0.97
N LYS A 61 -3.06 -11.86 -0.16
CA LYS A 61 -4.25 -11.97 -1.01
C LYS A 61 -5.35 -12.73 -0.29
N GLY A 62 -5.00 -13.82 0.40
CA GLY A 62 -5.92 -14.59 1.22
C GLY A 62 -6.56 -13.77 2.34
N TRP A 63 -5.79 -12.90 3.01
CA TRP A 63 -6.29 -11.97 4.02
C TRP A 63 -7.23 -10.91 3.43
N TRP A 64 -6.84 -10.32 2.29
CA TRP A 64 -7.63 -9.29 1.63
C TRP A 64 -8.95 -9.82 1.05
N ASP A 65 -8.92 -10.98 0.41
CA ASP A 65 -10.10 -11.65 -0.16
C ASP A 65 -10.90 -12.43 0.90
N SER A 66 -10.39 -12.52 2.12
CA SER A 66 -11.03 -13.25 3.21
C SER A 66 -12.43 -12.73 3.50
N HIS A 67 -13.37 -13.66 3.72
CA HIS A 67 -14.70 -13.38 4.27
C HIS A 67 -14.64 -12.58 5.59
N HIS A 68 -13.54 -12.67 6.33
CA HIS A 68 -13.36 -11.96 7.59
C HIS A 68 -13.15 -10.45 7.44
N LEU A 69 -12.86 -9.97 6.23
CA LEU A 69 -12.74 -8.54 5.94
C LEU A 69 -14.02 -8.07 5.25
N SER A 70 -14.89 -7.36 6.00
CA SER A 70 -16.12 -6.83 5.42
C SER A 70 -15.81 -5.82 4.31
N GLU A 71 -16.72 -5.68 3.34
CA GLU A 71 -16.65 -4.56 2.37
C GLU A 71 -16.59 -3.19 3.07
N LYS A 72 -17.17 -3.09 4.28
CA LYS A 72 -17.04 -1.91 5.13
C LYS A 72 -15.61 -1.72 5.64
N ASP A 73 -14.93 -2.79 6.04
CA ASP A 73 -13.55 -2.74 6.54
C ASP A 73 -12.58 -2.41 5.39
N LYS A 74 -12.76 -3.03 4.23
CA LYS A 74 -12.03 -2.68 3.00
C LYS A 74 -12.22 -1.22 2.66
N LYS A 75 -13.47 -0.72 2.70
CA LYS A 75 -13.77 0.69 2.44
C LYS A 75 -13.13 1.61 3.47
N ASN A 76 -13.12 1.25 4.76
CA ASN A 76 -12.44 2.02 5.79
C ASN A 76 -10.92 2.09 5.57
N ILE A 77 -10.30 0.98 5.13
CA ILE A 77 -8.87 0.94 4.76
C ILE A 77 -8.61 1.82 3.53
N PHE A 78 -9.48 1.79 2.52
CA PHE A 78 -9.35 2.64 1.34
C PHE A 78 -9.57 4.13 1.62
N GLN A 79 -10.45 4.43 2.58
CA GLN A 79 -10.81 5.79 2.96
C GLN A 79 -9.94 6.33 4.10
N SER A 80 -9.02 5.52 4.65
CA SER A 80 -8.09 5.98 5.67
C SER A 80 -7.11 6.96 5.04
N VAL A 81 -7.47 8.24 5.09
CA VAL A 81 -6.57 9.35 4.80
C VAL A 81 -5.63 9.50 5.99
N ARG A 82 -4.36 9.84 5.72
CA ARG A 82 -3.47 10.33 6.77
C ARG A 82 -4.12 11.56 7.38
N VAL A 83 -4.65 11.40 8.58
CA VAL A 83 -4.97 12.54 9.44
C VAL A 83 -3.67 13.05 10.04
N ASP A 84 -3.49 14.35 10.09
CA ASP A 84 -2.36 14.94 10.80
C ASP A 84 -2.52 14.73 12.32
N SER A 85 -1.53 15.17 13.09
CA SER A 85 -1.57 15.10 14.56
C SER A 85 -2.72 15.89 15.19
N LEU A 86 -3.46 16.68 14.41
CA LEU A 86 -4.66 17.42 14.81
C LEU A 86 -5.96 16.69 14.45
N GLY A 87 -5.89 15.54 13.77
CA GLY A 87 -7.07 14.80 13.32
C GLY A 87 -7.67 15.32 12.01
N GLU A 88 -7.01 16.28 11.35
CA GLU A 88 -7.45 16.86 10.09
C GLU A 88 -6.97 16.02 8.91
N SER A 89 -7.84 15.83 7.91
CA SER A 89 -7.47 15.17 6.65
C SER A 89 -6.34 15.96 5.97
N ILE A 90 -5.16 15.34 5.77
CA ILE A 90 -4.03 15.98 5.08
C ILE A 90 -4.35 16.23 3.59
N LEU A 91 -5.33 15.51 3.04
CA LEU A 91 -5.89 15.85 1.73
C LEU A 91 -6.81 17.06 1.90
N LYS A 92 -6.25 18.25 1.63
CA LYS A 92 -7.07 19.42 1.29
C LYS A 92 -7.58 19.22 -0.13
N ASP A 93 -8.88 19.03 -0.25
CA ASP A 93 -9.60 19.10 -1.52
C ASP A 93 -9.18 20.38 -2.24
N GLY A 94 -8.74 20.24 -3.50
CA GLY A 94 -8.38 21.33 -4.38
C GLY A 94 -9.55 21.74 -5.25
#